data_AF-A0A835XA07-F1
#
_entry.id   AF-A0A835XA07-F1
#
_cell.length_a   1.000
_cell.length_b   1.000
_cell.length_c   1.000
_cell.angle_alpha   90.00
_cell.angle_beta   90.00
_cell.angle_gamma   90.00
#
_symmetry.space_group_name_H-M   'P 1'
#
loop_
_entity.id
_entity.type
_entity.pdbx_description
1 polymer ?
#
loop_
_entity_poly.entity_id
_entity_poly.type
_entity_poly.pdbx_seq_one_letter_code
_entity_poly.pdbx_strand_id
1 'polypeptide(L)'
;MRDYKAELRERHDAMTDEQRDQFRMDFYTKAKDVRHAWLSPRQQMMAGISIDEIECREGLNLVMMHSNGKAMCMKSSTAEKLIDRGIVVPA
;
A
#
# COMPACT_ATOMS: atom_id res chain seq x y z
N MET A 1 -0.39 15.98 16.13
CA MET A 1 0.04 15.11 15.00
C MET A 1 1.02 15.77 14.01
N ARG A 2 1.15 17.11 13.93
CA ARG A 2 2.13 17.77 13.03
C ARG A 2 3.58 17.48 13.44
N ASP A 3 3.86 17.43 14.73
CA ASP A 3 5.23 17.30 15.24
C ASP A 3 5.79 15.88 15.05
N TYR A 4 5.00 14.85 15.34
CA TYR A 4 5.42 13.46 15.15
C TYR A 4 5.77 13.11 13.67
N LYS A 5 5.05 13.69 12.71
CA LYS A 5 5.37 13.51 11.28
C LYS A 5 6.63 14.25 10.85
N ALA A 6 6.92 15.40 11.47
CA ALA A 6 8.12 16.18 11.22
C ALA A 6 9.35 15.47 11.80
N GLU A 7 9.27 15.00 13.05
CA GLU A 7 10.33 14.23 13.71
C GLU A 7 10.68 12.95 12.93
N LEU A 8 9.68 12.23 12.42
CA LEU A 8 9.90 11.05 11.59
C LEU A 8 10.64 11.36 10.28
N ARG A 9 10.39 12.53 9.69
CA ARG A 9 11.07 12.97 8.46
C ARG A 9 12.51 13.37 8.75
N GLU A 10 12.73 14.19 9.76
CA GLU A 10 14.10 14.59 10.15
C GLU A 10 14.96 13.38 10.49
N ARG A 11 14.39 12.41 11.21
CA ARG A 11 15.08 11.16 11.53
C ARG A 11 15.39 10.33 10.28
N HIS A 12 14.46 10.26 9.32
CA HIS A 12 14.69 9.56 8.04
C HIS A 12 15.76 10.25 7.19
N ASP A 13 15.76 11.58 7.16
CA ASP A 13 16.70 12.37 6.34
C ASP A 13 18.12 12.35 6.91
N ALA A 14 18.27 12.06 8.21
CA ALA A 14 19.54 11.83 8.87
C ALA A 14 20.11 10.40 8.70
N MET A 15 19.34 9.46 8.12
CA MET A 15 19.81 8.08 7.91
C MET A 15 20.64 7.93 6.64
N THR A 16 21.66 7.08 6.68
CA THR A 16 22.38 6.63 5.48
C THR A 16 21.50 5.73 4.61
N ASP A 17 21.86 5.52 3.34
CA ASP A 17 21.12 4.64 2.42
C ASP A 17 20.92 3.23 2.99
N GLU A 18 21.98 2.63 3.53
CA GLU A 18 21.94 1.31 4.18
C GLU A 18 20.98 1.28 5.37
N GLN A 19 20.98 2.33 6.20
CA GLN A 19 20.08 2.44 7.34
C GLN A 19 18.61 2.61 6.90
N ARG A 20 18.37 3.34 5.82
CA ARG A 20 17.02 3.49 5.24
C ARG A 20 16.50 2.16 4.70
N ASP A 21 17.34 1.37 4.06
CA ASP A 21 16.95 0.07 3.54
C ASP A 21 16.72 -0.94 4.67
N GLN A 22 17.54 -0.94 5.71
CA GLN A 22 17.27 -1.74 6.91
C GLN A 22 15.95 -1.32 7.58
N PHE A 23 15.71 -0.01 7.73
CA PHE A 23 14.46 0.51 8.30
C PHE A 23 13.23 0.11 7.48
N ARG A 24 13.34 0.09 6.14
CA ARG A 24 12.30 -0.44 5.25
C ARG A 24 12.07 -1.93 5.45
N MET A 25 13.13 -2.72 5.54
CA MET A 25 13.03 -4.16 5.76
C MET A 25 12.37 -4.48 7.10
N ASP A 26 12.77 -3.81 8.18
CA ASP A 26 12.15 -3.95 9.49
C ASP A 26 10.67 -3.56 9.49
N PHE A 27 10.32 -2.50 8.74
CA PHE A 27 8.93 -2.10 8.55
C PHE A 27 8.11 -3.19 7.84
N TYR A 28 8.64 -3.78 6.76
CA TYR A 28 7.95 -4.87 6.05
C TYR A 28 7.84 -6.13 6.90
N THR A 29 8.87 -6.49 7.66
CA THR A 29 8.83 -7.64 8.59
C THR A 29 7.78 -7.44 9.68
N LYS A 30 7.75 -6.28 10.34
CA LYS A 30 6.74 -5.97 11.37
C LYS A 30 5.34 -5.90 10.78
N ALA A 31 5.21 -5.47 9.53
CA ALA A 31 3.92 -5.44 8.88
C ALA A 31 3.36 -6.84 8.68
N LYS A 32 4.18 -7.88 8.43
CA LYS A 32 3.72 -9.27 8.21
C LYS A 32 2.86 -9.84 9.35
N ASP A 33 3.03 -9.34 10.56
CA ASP A 33 2.27 -9.79 11.73
C ASP A 33 0.94 -9.03 11.94
N VAL A 34 0.69 -7.95 11.17
CA VAL A 34 -0.44 -7.04 11.36
C VAL A 34 -1.24 -6.95 10.05
N ARG A 35 -2.56 -7.16 10.13
CA ARG A 35 -3.51 -6.94 9.02
C ARG A 35 -3.10 -5.74 8.16
N HIS A 36 -2.85 -6.00 6.89
CA HIS A 36 -2.05 -5.14 6.03
C HIS A 36 -2.80 -3.97 5.42
N ALA A 37 -4.08 -3.81 5.76
CA ALA A 37 -4.94 -2.72 5.31
C ALA A 37 -4.27 -1.32 5.33
N TRP A 38 -3.40 -1.06 6.30
CA TRP A 38 -2.63 0.19 6.41
C TRP A 38 -1.55 0.42 5.33
N LEU A 39 -1.05 -0.62 4.66
CA LEU A 39 -0.11 -0.55 3.52
C LEU A 39 -0.84 -0.42 2.19
N SER A 40 -0.22 0.26 1.21
CA SER A 40 -0.76 0.23 -0.15
C SER A 40 -0.67 -1.18 -0.76
N PRO A 41 -1.58 -1.59 -1.67
CA PRO A 41 -1.53 -2.90 -2.32
C PRO A 41 -0.16 -3.22 -2.92
N ARG A 42 0.48 -2.23 -3.55
CA ARG A 42 1.84 -2.38 -4.09
C ARG A 42 2.86 -2.78 -3.02
N GLN A 43 2.79 -2.16 -1.85
CA GLN A 43 3.71 -2.47 -0.74
C GLN A 43 3.43 -3.85 -0.15
N GLN A 44 2.16 -4.26 -0.12
CA GLN A 44 1.77 -5.61 0.31
C GLN A 44 2.33 -6.68 -0.65
N MET A 45 2.16 -6.47 -1.95
CA MET A 45 2.76 -7.34 -2.98
C MET A 45 4.29 -7.38 -2.87
N MET A 46 4.94 -6.23 -2.64
CA MET A 46 6.39 -6.19 -2.43
C MET A 46 6.85 -6.90 -1.15
N ALA A 47 5.97 -7.02 -0.14
CA ALA A 47 6.22 -7.80 1.06
C ALA A 47 6.04 -9.32 0.84
N GLY A 48 5.64 -9.74 -0.36
CA GLY A 48 5.41 -11.13 -0.75
C GLY A 48 3.98 -11.62 -0.53
N ILE A 49 3.01 -10.73 -0.29
CA ILE A 49 1.61 -11.08 -0.07
C ILE A 49 0.93 -11.33 -1.43
N SER A 50 0.18 -12.42 -1.52
CA SER A 50 -0.59 -12.79 -2.70
C SER A 50 -1.73 -11.80 -2.95
N ILE A 51 -2.20 -11.68 -4.20
CA ILE A 51 -3.24 -10.70 -4.54
C ILE A 51 -4.56 -10.96 -3.79
N ASP A 52 -4.88 -12.24 -3.58
CA ASP A 52 -6.05 -12.73 -2.86
C ASP A 52 -6.00 -12.46 -1.35
N GLU A 53 -4.82 -12.19 -0.80
CA GLU A 53 -4.61 -11.82 0.60
C GLU A 53 -4.40 -10.31 0.80
N ILE A 54 -4.43 -9.50 -0.26
CA ILE A 54 -4.28 -8.05 -0.14
C ILE A 54 -5.52 -7.48 0.54
N GLU A 55 -5.30 -6.80 1.66
CA GLU A 55 -6.35 -6.09 2.37
C GLU A 55 -6.29 -4.59 2.06
N CYS A 56 -7.45 -4.00 1.77
CA CYS A 56 -7.60 -2.55 1.72
C CYS A 56 -8.07 -1.99 3.06
N ARG A 57 -7.78 -0.71 3.32
CA ARG A 57 -8.42 0.00 4.45
C ARG A 57 -9.93 -0.06 4.34
N GLU A 58 -10.59 -0.04 5.49
CA GLU A 58 -12.03 0.01 5.58
C GLU A 58 -12.62 1.08 4.64
N GLY A 59 -13.64 0.68 3.87
CA GLY A 59 -14.30 1.52 2.87
C GLY A 59 -13.57 1.68 1.53
N LEU A 60 -12.44 0.98 1.34
CA LEU A 60 -11.76 0.87 0.05
C LEU A 60 -11.83 -0.56 -0.47
N ASN A 61 -11.95 -0.71 -1.79
CA ASN A 61 -11.95 -1.99 -2.49
C ASN A 61 -10.68 -2.12 -3.32
N LEU A 62 -10.22 -3.36 -3.43
CA LEU A 62 -9.10 -3.70 -4.29
C LEU A 62 -9.58 -3.79 -5.74
N VAL A 63 -8.83 -3.14 -6.62
CA VAL A 63 -9.01 -3.25 -8.07
C VAL A 63 -7.65 -3.35 -8.74
N MET A 64 -7.59 -3.91 -9.95
CA MET A 64 -6.42 -3.91 -10.80
C MET A 64 -6.63 -3.04 -12.03
N MET A 65 -5.63 -2.25 -12.40
CA MET A 65 -5.62 -1.56 -13.70
C MET A 65 -5.64 -2.57 -14.84
N HIS A 66 -6.57 -2.40 -15.78
CA HIS A 66 -6.66 -3.26 -16.96
C HIS A 66 -5.42 -3.12 -17.87
N SER A 67 -4.79 -1.94 -17.91
CA SER A 67 -3.68 -1.65 -18.82
C SER A 67 -2.33 -2.25 -18.41
N ASN A 68 -2.07 -2.41 -17.11
CA ASN A 68 -0.75 -2.80 -16.61
C ASN A 68 -0.78 -3.70 -15.37
N GLY A 69 -1.95 -4.19 -14.95
CA GLY A 69 -2.10 -5.08 -13.81
C GLY A 69 -1.79 -4.44 -12.45
N LYS A 70 -1.68 -3.11 -12.36
CA LYS A 70 -1.35 -2.45 -11.11
C LYS A 70 -2.53 -2.48 -10.13
N ALA A 71 -2.31 -3.06 -8.95
CA ALA A 71 -3.28 -3.10 -7.87
C ALA A 71 -3.45 -1.74 -7.16
N MET A 72 -4.68 -1.39 -6.81
CA MET A 72 -5.05 -0.13 -6.13
C MET A 72 -6.22 -0.34 -5.17
N CYS A 73 -6.16 0.31 -4.01
CA CYS A 73 -7.31 0.45 -3.11
C CYS A 73 -8.04 1.76 -3.41
N MET A 74 -9.35 1.70 -3.66
CA MET A 74 -10.15 2.90 -3.91
C MET A 74 -11.59 2.78 -3.42
N LYS A 75 -12.27 3.92 -3.25
CA LYS A 75 -13.68 3.96 -2.83
C LYS A 75 -14.59 3.24 -3.83
N SER A 76 -15.63 2.57 -3.34
CA SER A 76 -16.60 1.82 -4.18
C SER A 76 -17.17 2.67 -5.32
N SER A 77 -17.59 3.90 -5.01
CA SER A 77 -18.16 4.84 -5.99
C SER A 77 -17.22 5.19 -7.15
N THR A 78 -15.90 5.11 -6.92
CA THR A 78 -14.89 5.35 -7.95
C THR A 78 -14.56 4.06 -8.68
N ALA A 79 -14.46 2.94 -7.96
CA ALA A 79 -14.24 1.62 -8.54
C ALA A 79 -15.32 1.30 -9.58
N GLU A 80 -16.60 1.43 -9.22
CA GLU A 80 -17.74 1.19 -10.12
C GLU A 80 -17.62 1.99 -11.42
N LYS A 81 -17.42 3.31 -11.32
CA LYS A 81 -17.26 4.19 -12.48
C LYS A 81 -16.08 3.81 -13.39
N LEU A 82 -15.00 3.28 -12.83
CA LEU A 82 -13.82 2.89 -13.59
C LEU A 82 -13.96 1.47 -14.18
N ILE A 83 -14.68 0.58 -13.51
CA ILE A 83 -15.06 -0.74 -14.02
C ILE A 83 -15.97 -0.57 -15.24
N ASP A 84 -17.00 0.28 -15.14
CA ASP A 84 -17.91 0.57 -16.25
C ASP A 84 -17.19 1.14 -17.48
N ARG A 85 -16.07 1.83 -17.27
CA ARG A 85 -15.22 2.40 -18.32
C ARG A 85 -14.16 1.43 -18.84
N GLY A 86 -14.07 0.21 -18.30
CA GLY A 86 -13.07 -0.79 -18.67
C GLY A 86 -11.63 -0.39 -18.28
N ILE A 87 -11.46 0.53 -17.32
CA ILE A 87 -10.13 1.02 -16.90
C ILE A 87 -9.53 0.12 -15.83
N VAL A 88 -10.38 -0.41 -14.94
CA VAL A 88 -9.97 -1.32 -13.87
C VAL A 88 -10.87 -2.56 -13.86
N VAL A 89 -10.37 -3.64 -13.27
CA VAL A 89 -11.14 -4.86 -12.98
C VAL A 89 -11.17 -5.11 -11.47
N PRO A 90 -12.26 -5.69 -10.94
CA PRO A 90 -12.27 -6.20 -9.57
C PRO A 90 -11.15 -7.21 -9.35
N ALA A 91 -10.56 -7.21 -8.16
CA ALA A 91 -9.48 -8.10 -7.76
C ALA A 91 -9.89 -8.89 -6.52
#